data_AF-A0A6I2XYX7-F1
#
_entry.id   AF-A0A6I2XYX7-F1
#
_cell.length_a   1.000
_cell.length_b   1.000
_cell.length_c   1.000
_cell.angle_alpha   90.00
_cell.angle_beta   90.00
_cell.angle_gamma   90.00
#
_symmetry.space_group_name_H-M   'P 1'
#
loop_
_entity.id
_entity.type
_entity.pdbx_description
1 polymer ?
#
loop_
_entity_poly.entity_id
_entity_poly.type
_entity_poly.pdbx_seq_one_letter_code
_entity_poly.pdbx_strand_id
1 'polypeptide(L)'
;MATIEFSLADDGGNPMAFRRIAESHGLTGVAPWSRPAEGALNVVISTDSGPRELRFSSDSPDLPGAPTRVSWAGELTDLGGKPKAVARVRRMLGLQRDLTSFLSLAESDPDLAWVGPAGGGCIARGDTAFEDVLRTILTTNCSWSMTIRMTQLLVATLGQDARPGEQPHEGRAFPSPASVSGLTEGELKAKIRVGYRAGRIAQLAQLVVSGELDLEGLAESGPGELTDRDLTRRLQDLPGVGPYAAAHIGLLIGRPSGVILDSWTRPKYARITGRKHVTDAEIRKRVNRYGPDAGLALWLILTRNWFEPGLPS
;
A
#
# COMPACT_ATOMS: atom_id res chain seq x y z
N MET A 1 -6.96 6.81 -26.09
CA MET A 1 -6.24 6.24 -24.93
C MET A 1 -5.35 7.34 -24.40
N ALA A 2 -5.56 7.74 -23.15
CA ALA A 2 -4.72 8.74 -22.50
C ALA A 2 -3.52 8.06 -21.84
N THR A 3 -2.39 8.77 -21.81
CA THR A 3 -1.12 8.25 -21.32
C THR A 3 -0.32 9.34 -20.63
N ILE A 4 0.33 9.00 -19.53
CA ILE A 4 1.42 9.77 -18.94
C ILE A 4 2.69 8.89 -18.88
N GLU A 5 3.84 9.54 -19.04
CA GLU A 5 5.15 8.90 -18.94
C GLU A 5 6.06 9.83 -18.14
N PHE A 6 6.82 9.26 -17.22
CA PHE A 6 7.76 10.00 -16.38
C PHE A 6 8.89 9.07 -15.90
N SER A 7 10.06 9.66 -15.66
CA SER A 7 11.17 8.97 -15.00
C SER A 7 10.79 8.66 -13.56
N LEU A 8 11.05 7.42 -13.13
CA LEU A 8 10.63 6.96 -11.82
C LEU A 8 11.64 7.39 -10.76
N ALA A 9 11.30 8.45 -10.03
CA ALA A 9 12.10 8.97 -8.92
C ALA A 9 11.20 9.41 -7.77
N ASP A 10 11.73 9.27 -6.56
CA ASP A 10 11.11 9.75 -5.32
C ASP A 10 11.19 11.30 -5.22
N ASP A 11 10.76 11.91 -4.12
CA ASP A 11 10.80 13.38 -3.97
C ASP A 11 12.22 13.92 -3.73
N GLY A 12 13.16 13.07 -3.31
CA GLY A 12 14.59 13.39 -3.19
C GLY A 12 15.34 13.30 -4.52
N GLY A 13 14.69 12.84 -5.59
CA GLY A 13 15.30 12.60 -6.89
C GLY A 13 16.07 11.28 -6.98
N ASN A 14 15.92 10.38 -6.01
CA ASN A 14 16.55 9.08 -6.03
C ASN A 14 15.87 8.20 -7.11
N PRO A 15 16.62 7.56 -8.03
CA PRO A 15 16.05 6.75 -9.10
C PRO A 15 15.46 5.46 -8.53
N MET A 16 14.20 5.17 -8.86
CA MET A 16 13.45 3.99 -8.38
C MET A 16 13.23 2.99 -9.50
N ALA A 17 13.16 1.70 -9.17
CA ALA A 17 12.84 0.64 -10.11
C ALA A 17 11.36 0.23 -9.98
N PHE A 18 10.66 0.19 -11.11
CA PHE A 18 9.21 -0.06 -11.13
C PHE A 18 8.82 -1.37 -10.46
N ARG A 19 9.57 -2.45 -10.74
CA ARG A 19 9.32 -3.77 -10.15
C ARG A 19 9.42 -3.76 -8.62
N ARG A 20 10.38 -3.02 -8.06
CA ARG A 20 10.57 -2.94 -6.61
C ARG A 20 9.36 -2.31 -5.91
N ILE A 21 8.68 -1.38 -6.59
CA ILE A 21 7.43 -0.76 -6.12
C ILE A 21 6.25 -1.70 -6.35
N ALA A 22 6.07 -2.19 -7.58
CA ALA A 22 4.93 -3.02 -7.96
C ALA A 22 4.86 -4.31 -7.12
N GLU A 23 6.00 -4.85 -6.71
CA GLU A 23 6.11 -6.07 -5.92
C GLU A 23 6.45 -5.82 -4.44
N SER A 24 6.41 -4.55 -3.99
CA SER A 24 6.79 -4.13 -2.62
C SER A 24 6.00 -4.83 -1.50
N HIS A 25 4.78 -5.30 -1.77
CA HIS A 25 3.97 -6.09 -0.83
C HIS A 25 2.87 -6.88 -1.57
N GLY A 26 2.25 -7.87 -0.91
CA GLY A 26 1.23 -8.72 -1.54
C GLY A 26 -0.04 -8.01 -2.01
N LEU A 27 -0.40 -6.86 -1.42
CA LEU A 27 -1.65 -6.16 -1.73
C LEU A 27 -1.73 -5.68 -3.19
N THR A 28 -0.64 -5.38 -3.88
CA THR A 28 -0.71 -5.04 -5.32
C THR A 28 -1.13 -6.20 -6.23
N GLY A 29 -1.26 -7.43 -5.70
CA GLY A 29 -1.85 -8.58 -6.39
C GLY A 29 -3.31 -8.85 -6.00
N VAL A 30 -3.97 -7.95 -5.29
CA VAL A 30 -5.34 -8.12 -4.78
C VAL A 30 -6.18 -6.93 -5.20
N ALA A 31 -7.41 -7.19 -5.68
CA ALA A 31 -8.36 -6.19 -6.14
C ALA A 31 -8.40 -4.92 -5.24
N PRO A 32 -8.49 -3.71 -5.82
CA PRO A 32 -8.65 -3.41 -7.25
C PRO A 32 -7.35 -3.54 -8.06
N TRP A 33 -6.25 -3.88 -7.40
CA TRP A 33 -4.96 -4.08 -8.04
C TRP A 33 -4.86 -5.48 -8.67
N SER A 34 -4.09 -5.58 -9.75
CA SER A 34 -3.66 -6.85 -10.31
C SER A 34 -2.26 -6.73 -10.91
N ARG A 35 -1.55 -7.86 -10.95
CA ARG A 35 -0.25 -7.98 -11.62
C ARG A 35 -0.41 -8.90 -12.83
N PRO A 36 -0.78 -8.37 -14.00
CA PRO A 36 -1.09 -9.19 -15.18
C PRO A 36 0.14 -9.93 -15.74
N ALA A 37 1.33 -9.41 -15.47
CA ALA A 37 2.61 -10.01 -15.82
C ALA A 37 3.69 -9.51 -14.84
N GLU A 38 4.87 -10.11 -14.90
CA GLU A 38 6.07 -9.62 -14.22
C GLU A 38 6.39 -8.18 -14.69
N GLY A 39 6.61 -7.27 -13.75
CA GLY A 39 6.88 -5.87 -14.10
C GLY A 39 5.71 -5.10 -14.71
N ALA A 40 4.46 -5.58 -14.53
CA ALA A 40 3.24 -4.87 -14.91
C ALA A 40 2.27 -4.76 -13.72
N LEU A 41 1.54 -3.65 -13.66
CA LEU A 41 0.59 -3.39 -12.57
C LEU A 41 -0.64 -2.70 -13.14
N ASN A 42 -1.83 -3.19 -12.80
CA ASN A 42 -3.08 -2.53 -13.13
C ASN A 42 -3.84 -2.19 -11.85
N VAL A 43 -4.64 -1.14 -11.90
CA VAL A 43 -5.59 -0.78 -10.84
C VAL A 43 -6.79 -0.10 -11.44
N VAL A 44 -7.96 -0.35 -10.87
CA VAL A 44 -9.16 0.42 -11.19
C VAL A 44 -9.41 1.43 -10.08
N ILE A 45 -9.53 2.69 -10.47
CA ILE A 45 -9.75 3.82 -9.57
C ILE A 45 -11.07 4.51 -9.88
N SER A 46 -11.71 5.10 -8.87
CA SER A 46 -12.92 5.92 -9.07
C SER A 46 -12.53 7.35 -9.45
N THR A 47 -13.15 7.93 -10.46
CA THR A 47 -12.97 9.34 -10.83
C THR A 47 -14.32 10.02 -10.97
N ASP A 48 -14.32 11.35 -11.06
CA ASP A 48 -15.54 12.13 -11.27
C ASP A 48 -16.23 11.77 -12.61
N SER A 49 -15.46 11.28 -13.58
CA SER A 49 -15.95 10.78 -14.88
C SER A 49 -16.30 9.28 -14.84
N GLY A 50 -16.42 8.68 -13.67
CA GLY A 50 -16.60 7.24 -13.46
C GLY A 50 -15.28 6.47 -13.31
N PRO A 51 -15.33 5.15 -13.09
CA PRO A 51 -14.13 4.38 -12.82
C PRO A 51 -13.22 4.27 -14.05
N ARG A 52 -11.91 4.21 -13.83
CA ARG A 52 -10.88 4.07 -14.86
C ARG A 52 -9.89 2.98 -14.47
N GLU A 53 -9.58 2.09 -15.40
CA GLU A 53 -8.45 1.16 -15.24
C GLU A 53 -7.16 1.85 -15.70
N LEU A 54 -6.23 2.04 -14.77
CA LEU A 54 -4.88 2.46 -15.05
C LEU A 54 -4.00 1.23 -15.26
N ARG A 55 -3.22 1.25 -16.35
CA ARG A 55 -2.27 0.21 -16.72
C ARG A 55 -0.86 0.78 -16.69
N PHE A 56 -0.05 0.25 -15.79
CA PHE A 56 1.33 0.65 -15.58
C PHE A 56 2.26 -0.34 -16.26
N SER A 57 3.20 0.17 -17.04
CA SER A 57 4.19 -0.62 -17.75
C SER A 57 5.53 0.10 -17.78
N SER A 58 6.62 -0.65 -17.67
CA SER A 58 7.96 -0.17 -17.95
C SER A 58 8.67 -1.19 -18.84
N ASP A 59 9.37 -0.71 -19.87
CA ASP A 59 10.17 -1.57 -20.75
C ASP A 59 11.44 -2.11 -20.05
N SER A 60 11.80 -1.53 -18.90
CA SER A 60 12.95 -1.94 -18.10
C SER A 60 12.60 -1.84 -16.61
N PRO A 61 11.70 -2.70 -16.11
CA PRO A 61 11.09 -2.53 -14.78
C PRO A 61 12.07 -2.73 -13.63
N ASP A 62 13.22 -3.37 -13.87
CA ASP A 62 14.30 -3.55 -12.90
C ASP A 62 15.38 -2.44 -12.96
N LEU A 63 15.36 -1.56 -13.96
CA LEU A 63 16.34 -0.49 -14.10
C LEU A 63 15.89 0.75 -13.30
N PRO A 64 16.65 1.19 -12.28
CA PRO A 64 16.32 2.40 -11.54
C PRO A 64 16.25 3.64 -12.43
N GLY A 65 15.19 4.44 -12.28
CA GLY A 65 14.98 5.66 -13.06
C GLY A 65 14.40 5.43 -14.46
N ALA A 66 14.19 4.18 -14.87
CA ALA A 66 13.55 3.87 -16.14
C ALA A 66 12.17 4.54 -16.26
N PRO A 67 11.81 5.05 -17.44
CA PRO A 67 10.48 5.60 -17.67
C PRO A 67 9.40 4.57 -17.34
N THR A 68 8.37 5.03 -16.64
CA THR A 68 7.15 4.28 -16.39
C THR A 68 6.00 4.95 -17.13
N ARG A 69 5.30 4.16 -17.94
CA ARG A 69 4.12 4.58 -18.68
C ARG A 69 2.87 4.15 -17.92
N VAL A 70 1.93 5.08 -17.76
CA VAL A 70 0.60 4.80 -17.21
C VAL A 70 -0.44 5.21 -18.24
N SER A 71 -1.29 4.28 -18.62
CA SER A 71 -2.29 4.47 -19.69
C SER A 71 -3.68 4.01 -19.27
N TRP A 72 -4.71 4.63 -19.86
CA TRP A 72 -6.12 4.31 -19.62
C TRP A 72 -7.01 4.64 -20.82
N ALA A 73 -8.19 4.02 -20.87
CA ALA A 73 -9.24 4.39 -21.81
C ALA A 73 -9.93 5.67 -21.33
N GLY A 74 -10.01 6.69 -22.20
CA GLY A 74 -10.55 8.00 -21.86
C GLY A 74 -9.57 9.14 -22.14
N GLU A 75 -9.76 10.24 -21.42
CA GLU A 75 -9.02 11.50 -21.58
C GLU A 75 -8.22 11.87 -20.32
N LEU A 76 -7.27 12.81 -20.45
CA LEU A 76 -6.51 13.35 -19.32
C LEU A 76 -7.40 14.08 -18.30
N THR A 77 -8.48 14.69 -18.77
CA THR A 77 -9.50 15.37 -17.98
C THR A 77 -10.24 14.42 -17.03
N ASP A 78 -10.31 13.12 -17.34
CA ASP A 78 -10.91 12.11 -16.45
C ASP A 78 -10.17 11.96 -15.12
N LEU A 79 -8.88 12.34 -15.09
CA LEU A 79 -8.04 12.39 -13.89
C LEU A 79 -7.76 13.83 -13.43
N GLY A 80 -8.55 14.80 -13.90
CA GLY A 80 -8.42 16.22 -13.55
C GLY A 80 -7.25 16.93 -14.24
N GLY A 81 -6.74 16.39 -15.35
CA GLY A 81 -5.63 16.95 -16.12
C GLY A 81 -4.26 16.39 -15.69
N LYS A 82 -3.22 16.71 -16.48
CA LYS A 82 -1.87 16.13 -16.31
C LYS A 82 -1.28 16.30 -14.89
N PRO A 83 -1.34 17.47 -14.22
CA PRO A 83 -0.77 17.63 -12.88
C PRO A 83 -1.44 16.72 -11.83
N LYS A 84 -2.78 16.66 -11.82
CA LYS A 84 -3.53 15.82 -10.89
C LYS A 84 -3.32 14.33 -11.17
N ALA A 85 -3.33 13.93 -12.45
CA ALA A 85 -3.02 12.57 -12.86
C ALA A 85 -1.62 12.12 -12.38
N VAL A 86 -0.60 12.97 -12.57
CA VAL A 86 0.77 12.69 -12.11
C VAL A 86 0.82 12.60 -10.59
N ALA A 87 0.23 13.54 -9.85
CA ALA A 87 0.22 13.52 -8.39
C ALA A 87 -0.43 12.22 -7.84
N ARG A 88 -1.57 11.83 -8.41
CA ARG A 88 -2.29 10.61 -8.05
C ARG A 88 -1.48 9.34 -8.33
N VAL A 89 -0.84 9.28 -9.49
CA VAL A 89 0.06 8.17 -9.84
C VAL A 89 1.30 8.12 -8.93
N ARG A 90 1.90 9.27 -8.60
CA ARG A 90 3.01 9.35 -7.65
C ARG A 90 2.62 8.85 -6.27
N ARG A 91 1.40 9.16 -5.80
CA ARG A 91 0.83 8.60 -4.57
C ARG A 91 0.76 7.08 -4.63
N MET A 92 0.09 6.52 -5.65
CA MET A 92 -0.07 5.07 -5.78
C MET A 92 1.25 4.30 -5.87
N LEU A 93 2.31 4.93 -6.42
CA LEU A 93 3.65 4.36 -6.48
C LEU A 93 4.53 4.69 -5.25
N GLY A 94 3.99 5.45 -4.29
CA GLY A 94 4.67 5.82 -3.05
C GLY A 94 5.87 6.74 -3.21
N LEU A 95 5.93 7.52 -4.29
CA LEU A 95 7.08 8.36 -4.69
C LEU A 95 7.18 9.68 -3.91
N GLN A 96 6.21 9.98 -3.04
CA GLN A 96 6.11 11.27 -2.33
C GLN A 96 7.00 11.34 -1.08
N ARG A 97 8.10 10.59 -1.05
CA ARG A 97 9.04 10.56 0.07
C ARG A 97 10.42 10.89 -0.47
N ASP A 98 11.20 11.63 0.31
CA ASP A 98 12.63 11.75 0.09
C ASP A 98 13.34 10.64 0.87
N LEU A 99 13.90 9.66 0.15
CA LEU A 99 14.63 8.54 0.75
C LEU A 99 16.12 8.81 0.92
N THR A 100 16.66 9.98 0.56
CA THR A 100 18.11 10.23 0.52
C THR A 100 18.78 9.94 1.87
N SER A 101 18.19 10.38 2.98
CA SER A 101 18.73 10.11 4.32
C SER A 101 18.70 8.63 4.69
N PHE A 102 17.62 7.92 4.32
CA PHE A 102 17.50 6.49 4.56
C PHE A 102 18.51 5.69 3.74
N LEU A 103 18.65 6.01 2.45
CA LEU A 103 19.55 5.32 1.53
C LEU A 103 21.01 5.50 1.98
N SER A 104 21.41 6.70 2.41
CA SER A 104 22.75 6.93 2.96
C SER A 104 23.05 6.06 4.19
N LEU A 105 22.08 5.86 5.09
CA LEU A 105 22.25 4.94 6.22
C LEU A 105 22.29 3.47 5.77
N ALA A 106 21.48 3.11 4.78
CA ALA A 106 21.33 1.76 4.26
C ALA A 106 22.59 1.26 3.52
N GLU A 107 23.35 2.13 2.86
CA GLU A 107 24.57 1.80 2.11
C GLU A 107 25.61 1.03 2.95
N SER A 108 25.71 1.35 4.24
CA SER A 108 26.65 0.71 5.17
C SER A 108 26.12 -0.55 5.86
N ASP A 109 24.86 -0.91 5.63
CA ASP A 109 24.20 -2.07 6.23
C ASP A 109 24.14 -3.23 5.24
N PRO A 110 24.83 -4.36 5.48
CA PRO A 110 24.82 -5.51 4.58
C PRO A 110 23.44 -6.05 4.22
N ASP A 111 22.42 -5.89 5.09
CA ASP A 111 21.05 -6.35 4.84
C ASP A 111 20.24 -5.37 3.96
N LEU A 112 20.70 -4.12 3.82
CA LEU A 112 19.99 -3.03 3.16
C LEU A 112 20.81 -2.32 2.05
N ALA A 113 22.10 -2.60 1.92
CA ALA A 113 22.98 -1.97 0.92
C ALA A 113 22.54 -2.24 -0.52
N TRP A 114 21.70 -3.26 -0.74
CA TRP A 114 21.08 -3.55 -2.03
C TRP A 114 20.04 -2.51 -2.46
N VAL A 115 19.41 -1.80 -1.51
CA VAL A 115 18.21 -0.99 -1.76
C VAL A 115 18.48 0.15 -2.72
N GLY A 116 19.54 0.93 -2.49
CA GLY A 116 19.92 2.06 -3.34
C GLY A 116 20.22 1.64 -4.79
N PRO A 117 21.20 0.75 -5.01
CA PRO A 117 21.54 0.27 -6.35
C PRO A 117 20.38 -0.42 -7.09
N ALA A 118 19.45 -1.05 -6.36
CA ALA A 118 18.29 -1.71 -6.96
C ALA A 118 17.08 -0.77 -7.16
N GLY A 119 17.14 0.49 -6.73
CA GLY A 119 16.03 1.44 -6.82
C GLY A 119 14.82 1.03 -5.96
N GLY A 120 15.06 0.48 -4.77
CA GLY A 120 14.03 0.07 -3.81
C GLY A 120 13.67 1.16 -2.78
N GLY A 121 12.67 0.86 -1.94
CA GLY A 121 12.30 1.69 -0.78
C GLY A 121 10.96 2.43 -0.89
N CYS A 122 10.49 2.69 -2.11
CA CYS A 122 9.12 3.13 -2.35
C CYS A 122 8.14 1.94 -2.22
N ILE A 123 7.01 2.18 -1.56
CA ILE A 123 5.97 1.18 -1.30
C ILE A 123 4.71 1.58 -2.06
N ALA A 124 4.16 0.67 -2.86
CA ALA A 124 2.91 0.91 -3.56
C ALA A 124 1.75 1.10 -2.57
N ARG A 125 0.73 1.86 -2.96
CA ARG A 125 -0.35 2.30 -2.08
C ARG A 125 -1.67 2.23 -2.80
N GLY A 126 -2.76 2.21 -2.05
CA GLY A 126 -4.09 2.47 -2.57
C GLY A 126 -4.19 3.87 -3.17
N ASP A 127 -5.26 4.07 -3.92
CA ASP A 127 -5.55 5.37 -4.52
C ASP A 127 -6.00 6.40 -3.46
N THR A 128 -6.60 5.92 -2.37
CA THR A 128 -7.11 6.72 -1.25
C THR A 128 -6.59 6.17 0.08
N ALA A 129 -6.49 7.02 1.11
CA ALA A 129 -6.16 6.57 2.46
C ALA A 129 -7.24 5.64 3.04
N PHE A 130 -8.51 5.86 2.67
CA PHE A 130 -9.59 4.95 3.03
C PHE A 130 -9.36 3.52 2.51
N GLU A 131 -8.90 3.39 1.25
CA GLU A 131 -8.53 2.10 0.68
C GLU A 131 -7.40 1.44 1.51
N ASP A 132 -6.33 2.17 1.81
CA ASP A 132 -5.19 1.64 2.58
C ASP A 132 -5.60 1.14 3.98
N VAL A 133 -6.45 1.91 4.67
CA VAL A 133 -6.96 1.57 6.01
C VAL A 133 -7.87 0.34 5.93
N LEU A 134 -8.87 0.34 5.05
CA LEU A 134 -9.84 -0.74 4.98
C LEU A 134 -9.18 -2.05 4.53
N ARG A 135 -8.28 -2.00 3.54
CA ARG A 135 -7.51 -3.18 3.11
C ARG A 135 -6.65 -3.73 4.24
N THR A 136 -6.04 -2.87 5.05
CA THR A 136 -5.30 -3.32 6.24
C THR A 136 -6.22 -3.98 7.27
N ILE A 137 -7.42 -3.45 7.53
CA ILE A 137 -8.39 -4.10 8.43
C ILE A 137 -8.71 -5.52 7.93
N LEU A 138 -8.84 -5.72 6.62
CA LEU A 138 -9.11 -7.04 6.03
C LEU A 138 -7.96 -8.05 6.21
N THR A 139 -6.72 -7.62 6.48
CA THR A 139 -5.58 -8.54 6.74
C THR A 139 -5.51 -9.05 8.18
N THR A 140 -6.20 -8.37 9.11
CA THR A 140 -6.05 -8.64 10.55
C THR A 140 -6.59 -10.02 10.94
N ASN A 141 -5.86 -10.82 11.70
CA ASN A 141 -6.30 -12.14 12.22
C ASN A 141 -6.97 -13.05 11.17
N CYS A 142 -6.40 -13.16 9.97
CA CYS A 142 -6.86 -14.11 8.96
C CYS A 142 -5.71 -14.62 8.10
N SER A 143 -5.96 -15.67 7.31
CA SER A 143 -5.02 -16.10 6.29
C SER A 143 -4.99 -15.11 5.13
N TRP A 144 -3.91 -15.13 4.37
CA TRP A 144 -3.82 -14.38 3.11
C TRP A 144 -4.94 -14.75 2.12
N SER A 145 -5.31 -16.03 2.03
CA SER A 145 -6.42 -16.48 1.19
C SER A 145 -7.77 -15.89 1.61
N MET A 146 -8.00 -15.71 2.92
CA MET A 146 -9.20 -15.05 3.42
C MET A 146 -9.17 -13.54 3.13
N THR A 147 -8.00 -12.90 3.25
CA THR A 147 -7.79 -11.49 2.86
C THR A 147 -8.17 -11.27 1.40
N ILE A 148 -7.65 -12.10 0.50
CA ILE A 148 -7.96 -12.06 -0.94
C ILE A 148 -9.47 -12.21 -1.14
N ARG A 149 -10.08 -13.23 -0.56
CA ARG A 149 -11.51 -13.52 -0.71
C ARG A 149 -12.39 -12.36 -0.24
N MET A 150 -12.15 -11.82 0.96
CA MET A 150 -12.94 -10.70 1.48
C MET A 150 -12.78 -9.46 0.62
N THR A 151 -11.57 -9.14 0.17
CA THR A 151 -11.31 -8.00 -0.70
C THR A 151 -11.99 -8.15 -2.07
N GLN A 152 -11.92 -9.33 -2.69
CA GLN A 152 -12.61 -9.62 -3.95
C GLN A 152 -14.13 -9.50 -3.80
N LEU A 153 -14.72 -10.03 -2.72
CA LEU A 153 -16.16 -9.90 -2.46
C LEU A 153 -16.55 -8.44 -2.23
N LEU A 154 -15.71 -7.67 -1.51
CA LEU A 154 -15.93 -6.25 -1.25
C LEU A 154 -15.99 -5.45 -2.57
N VAL A 155 -14.97 -5.61 -3.41
CA VAL A 155 -14.87 -4.95 -4.71
C VAL A 155 -15.97 -5.42 -5.66
N ALA A 156 -16.27 -6.72 -5.71
CA ALA A 156 -17.32 -7.24 -6.58
C ALA A 156 -18.72 -6.74 -6.19
N THR A 157 -18.98 -6.59 -4.89
CA THR A 157 -20.30 -6.21 -4.38
C THR A 157 -20.54 -4.71 -4.45
N LEU A 158 -19.52 -3.90 -4.16
CA LEU A 158 -19.67 -2.46 -3.92
C LEU A 158 -18.84 -1.57 -4.85
N GLY A 159 -17.92 -2.15 -5.64
CA GLY A 159 -17.06 -1.42 -6.56
C GLY A 159 -17.82 -0.99 -7.82
N GLN A 160 -17.49 0.21 -8.30
CA GLN A 160 -18.00 0.72 -9.58
C GLN A 160 -17.28 0.01 -10.74
N ASP A 161 -18.02 -0.33 -11.78
CA ASP A 161 -17.55 -1.14 -12.91
C ASP A 161 -16.99 -0.27 -14.05
N ALA A 162 -15.70 -0.42 -14.34
CA ALA A 162 -15.04 0.21 -15.50
C ALA A 162 -15.10 -0.66 -16.77
N ARG A 163 -15.41 -1.95 -16.63
CA ARG A 163 -15.38 -2.93 -17.73
C ARG A 163 -16.59 -3.88 -17.60
N PRO A 164 -17.79 -3.41 -17.98
CA PRO A 164 -19.00 -4.22 -17.89
C PRO A 164 -18.85 -5.52 -18.70
N GLY A 165 -19.07 -6.66 -18.04
CA GLY A 165 -19.03 -7.99 -18.66
C GLY A 165 -17.77 -8.83 -18.36
N GLU A 166 -16.79 -8.28 -17.63
CA GLU A 166 -15.67 -9.07 -17.07
C GLU A 166 -16.06 -9.78 -15.76
N GLN A 167 -15.13 -10.55 -15.16
CA GLN A 167 -15.38 -11.21 -13.88
C GLN A 167 -15.80 -10.21 -12.81
N PRO A 168 -16.61 -10.59 -11.80
CA PRO A 168 -17.25 -9.64 -10.90
C PRO A 168 -16.34 -8.67 -10.15
N HIS A 169 -15.07 -8.98 -9.93
CA HIS A 169 -14.09 -8.11 -9.26
C HIS A 169 -13.04 -7.53 -10.20
N GLU A 170 -12.88 -8.10 -11.39
CA GLU A 170 -11.98 -7.56 -12.42
C GLU A 170 -12.65 -6.31 -13.01
N GLY A 171 -11.87 -5.27 -13.27
CA GLY A 171 -12.42 -4.05 -13.84
C GLY A 171 -13.24 -3.19 -12.87
N ARG A 172 -13.27 -3.50 -11.57
CA ARG A 172 -13.99 -2.71 -10.57
C ARG A 172 -13.08 -1.92 -9.64
N ALA A 173 -13.45 -0.67 -9.39
CA ALA A 173 -12.76 0.20 -8.45
C ALA A 173 -12.96 -0.26 -7.00
N PHE A 174 -12.05 0.12 -6.11
CA PHE A 174 -12.29 -0.07 -4.68
C PHE A 174 -13.53 0.73 -4.24
N PRO A 175 -14.39 0.20 -3.35
CA PRO A 175 -15.60 0.90 -2.94
C PRO A 175 -15.33 2.23 -2.24
N SER A 176 -16.19 3.22 -2.49
CA SER A 176 -16.16 4.48 -1.74
C SER A 176 -16.63 4.28 -0.30
N PRO A 177 -16.27 5.18 0.63
CA PRO A 177 -16.82 5.17 1.99
C PRO A 177 -18.35 5.11 2.03
N ALA A 178 -19.01 5.87 1.15
CA ALA A 178 -20.47 5.91 1.05
C ALA A 178 -21.09 4.57 0.62
N SER A 179 -20.45 3.85 -0.32
CA SER A 179 -20.90 2.51 -0.71
C SER A 179 -20.76 1.51 0.44
N VAL A 180 -19.70 1.62 1.23
CA VAL A 180 -19.48 0.74 2.40
C VAL A 180 -20.45 1.07 3.54
N SER A 181 -20.68 2.35 3.84
CA SER A 181 -21.59 2.79 4.91
C SER A 181 -23.05 2.45 4.61
N GLY A 182 -23.40 2.22 3.33
CA GLY A 182 -24.74 1.78 2.93
C GLY A 182 -25.09 0.34 3.32
N LEU A 183 -24.11 -0.47 3.77
CA LEU A 183 -24.37 -1.83 4.26
C LEU A 183 -24.44 -1.88 5.79
N THR A 184 -25.41 -2.63 6.29
CA THR A 184 -25.47 -2.98 7.72
C THR A 184 -24.38 -3.99 8.11
N GLU A 185 -24.10 -4.12 9.41
CA GLU A 185 -23.17 -5.14 9.93
C GLU A 185 -23.56 -6.56 9.46
N GLY A 186 -24.86 -6.88 9.47
CA GLY A 186 -25.38 -8.17 9.02
C GLY A 186 -25.10 -8.41 7.54
N GLU A 187 -25.28 -7.40 6.70
CA GLU A 187 -24.98 -7.49 5.27
C GLU A 187 -23.49 -7.59 4.98
N LEU A 188 -22.64 -6.88 5.71
CA LEU A 188 -21.18 -7.03 5.61
C LEU A 188 -20.75 -8.47 5.93
N LYS A 189 -21.32 -9.09 6.98
CA LYS A 189 -21.08 -10.50 7.30
C LYS A 189 -21.60 -11.44 6.21
N ALA A 190 -22.79 -11.18 5.68
CA ALA A 190 -23.45 -12.05 4.71
C ALA A 190 -22.82 -11.98 3.31
N LYS A 191 -22.63 -10.78 2.79
CA LYS A 191 -22.19 -10.50 1.41
C LYS A 191 -20.66 -10.53 1.29
N ILE A 192 -19.95 -9.87 2.22
CA ILE A 192 -18.49 -9.67 2.12
C ILE A 192 -17.69 -10.69 2.94
N ARG A 193 -18.35 -11.40 3.86
CA ARG A 193 -17.75 -12.43 4.72
C ARG A 193 -16.66 -11.91 5.66
N VAL A 194 -16.76 -10.65 6.10
CA VAL A 194 -15.75 -9.99 6.96
C VAL A 194 -15.77 -10.43 8.43
N GLY A 195 -16.76 -11.22 8.83
CA GLY A 195 -16.86 -11.82 10.17
C GLY A 195 -16.93 -10.76 11.28
N TYR A 196 -16.07 -10.90 12.29
CA TYR A 196 -16.05 -10.01 13.45
C TYR A 196 -15.70 -8.54 13.11
N ARG A 197 -15.11 -8.29 11.93
CA ARG A 197 -14.69 -6.95 11.49
C ARG A 197 -15.87 -6.09 11.04
N ALA A 198 -17.02 -6.69 10.77
CA ALA A 198 -18.16 -6.02 10.15
C ALA A 198 -18.58 -4.74 10.89
N GLY A 199 -18.72 -4.80 12.23
CA GLY A 199 -19.13 -3.64 13.01
C GLY A 199 -18.10 -2.50 12.95
N ARG A 200 -16.81 -2.83 12.96
CA ARG A 200 -15.73 -1.83 12.86
C ARG A 200 -15.62 -1.22 11.47
N ILE A 201 -15.82 -2.01 10.42
CA ILE A 201 -15.86 -1.54 9.03
C ILE A 201 -17.05 -0.58 8.83
N ALA A 202 -18.24 -0.94 9.31
CA ALA A 202 -19.43 -0.08 9.25
C ALA A 202 -19.20 1.24 10.00
N GLN A 203 -18.65 1.15 11.23
CA GLN A 203 -18.32 2.33 12.03
C GLN A 203 -17.31 3.24 11.34
N LEU A 204 -16.21 2.68 10.80
CA LEU A 204 -15.19 3.43 10.08
C LEU A 204 -15.79 4.18 8.88
N ALA A 205 -16.58 3.49 8.05
CA ALA A 205 -17.20 4.10 6.88
C ALA A 205 -18.17 5.23 7.26
N GLN A 206 -18.95 5.05 8.34
CA GLN A 206 -19.86 6.09 8.84
C GLN A 206 -19.13 7.33 9.35
N LEU A 207 -18.02 7.17 10.08
CA LEU A 207 -17.20 8.29 10.57
C LEU A 207 -16.60 9.09 9.40
N VAL A 208 -16.16 8.41 8.34
CA VAL A 208 -15.65 9.08 7.14
C VAL A 208 -16.76 9.82 6.40
N VAL A 209 -17.92 9.18 6.20
CA VAL A 209 -19.05 9.79 5.47
C VAL A 209 -19.68 10.97 6.21
N SER A 210 -19.72 10.93 7.55
CA SER A 210 -20.21 12.04 8.37
C SER A 210 -19.24 13.21 8.47
N GLY A 211 -17.97 13.03 8.06
CA GLY A 211 -16.91 14.02 8.21
C GLY A 211 -16.30 14.09 9.62
N GLU A 212 -16.71 13.21 10.54
CA GLU A 212 -16.09 13.09 11.88
C GLU A 212 -14.64 12.56 11.81
N LEU A 213 -14.31 11.84 10.73
CA LEU A 213 -12.98 11.31 10.47
C LEU A 213 -12.51 11.65 9.05
N ASP A 214 -11.47 12.48 8.95
CA ASP A 214 -10.77 12.76 7.70
C ASP A 214 -9.50 11.88 7.58
N LEU A 215 -9.61 10.79 6.82
CA LEU A 215 -8.48 9.89 6.56
C LEU A 215 -7.49 10.46 5.53
N GLU A 216 -7.96 11.24 4.57
CA GLU A 216 -7.08 11.80 3.52
C GLU A 216 -6.21 12.88 4.14
N GLY A 217 -6.79 13.81 4.91
CA GLY A 217 -6.02 14.82 5.65
C GLY A 217 -5.06 14.21 6.67
N LEU A 218 -5.44 13.10 7.33
CA LEU A 218 -4.55 12.35 8.21
C LEU A 218 -3.33 11.78 7.45
N ALA A 219 -3.53 11.27 6.24
CA ALA A 219 -2.47 10.70 5.40
C ALA A 219 -1.58 11.78 4.74
N GLU A 220 -2.13 12.96 4.45
CA GLU A 220 -1.41 14.09 3.84
C GLU A 220 -0.64 14.93 4.87
N SER A 221 -0.97 14.81 6.16
CA SER A 221 -0.28 15.52 7.24
C SER A 221 1.21 15.18 7.28
N GLY A 222 2.06 16.19 7.05
CA GLY A 222 3.51 16.03 7.10
C GLY A 222 4.04 15.83 8.52
N PRO A 223 5.31 15.38 8.69
CA PRO A 223 5.90 15.16 10.01
C PRO A 223 6.05 16.44 10.86
N GLY A 224 6.08 17.62 10.22
CA GLY A 224 6.08 18.91 10.90
C GLY A 224 4.73 19.31 11.50
N GLU A 225 3.63 18.78 10.98
CA GLU A 225 2.26 19.08 11.43
C GLU A 225 1.74 18.01 12.40
N LEU A 226 2.04 16.74 12.09
CA LEU A 226 1.63 15.60 12.89
C LEU A 226 2.83 14.67 13.08
N THR A 227 3.32 14.57 14.32
CA THR A 227 4.45 13.70 14.65
C THR A 227 4.11 12.23 14.38
N ASP A 228 5.12 11.41 14.08
CA ASP A 228 4.93 9.95 13.88
C ASP A 228 4.26 9.26 15.08
N ARG A 229 4.57 9.73 16.29
CA ARG A 229 3.99 9.23 17.54
C ARG A 229 2.49 9.54 17.60
N ASP A 230 2.10 10.77 17.29
CA ASP A 230 0.70 11.19 17.35
C ASP A 230 -0.10 10.62 16.19
N LEU A 231 0.49 10.51 14.99
CA LEU A 231 -0.09 9.76 13.87
C LEU A 231 -0.36 8.31 14.27
N THR A 232 0.62 7.62 14.86
CA THR A 232 0.44 6.24 15.34
C THR A 232 -0.70 6.13 16.35
N ARG A 233 -0.82 7.09 17.28
CA ARG A 233 -1.92 7.13 18.25
C ARG A 233 -3.27 7.30 17.54
N ARG A 234 -3.39 8.30 16.66
CA ARG A 234 -4.62 8.55 15.89
C ARG A 234 -5.03 7.35 15.05
N LEU A 235 -4.07 6.66 14.43
CA LEU A 235 -4.34 5.42 13.70
C LEU A 235 -4.88 4.32 14.62
N GLN A 236 -4.32 4.16 15.83
CA GLN A 236 -4.81 3.16 16.81
C GLN A 236 -6.18 3.50 17.41
N ASP A 237 -6.58 4.77 17.36
CA ASP A 237 -7.93 5.19 17.78
C ASP A 237 -9.00 4.83 16.73
N LEU A 238 -8.61 4.43 15.51
CA LEU A 238 -9.53 4.04 14.46
C LEU A 238 -10.25 2.71 14.77
N PRO A 239 -11.53 2.55 14.40
CA PRO A 239 -12.27 1.31 14.58
C PRO A 239 -11.56 0.09 13.96
N GLY A 240 -11.16 -0.87 14.80
CA GLY A 240 -10.54 -2.11 14.36
C GLY A 240 -9.04 -2.03 14.03
N VAL A 241 -8.39 -0.90 14.35
CA VAL A 241 -6.96 -0.71 14.11
C VAL A 241 -6.16 -0.91 15.41
N GLY A 242 -5.51 -2.06 15.54
CA GLY A 242 -4.54 -2.31 16.61
C GLY A 242 -3.11 -1.89 16.25
N PRO A 243 -2.11 -2.14 17.13
CA PRO A 243 -0.73 -1.74 16.90
C PRO A 243 -0.11 -2.25 15.59
N TYR A 244 -0.42 -3.50 15.20
CA TYR A 244 -0.01 -4.04 13.90
C TYR A 244 -0.61 -3.25 12.73
N ALA A 245 -1.93 -3.05 12.76
CA ALA A 245 -2.64 -2.38 11.67
C ALA A 245 -2.20 -0.92 11.56
N ALA A 246 -1.96 -0.22 12.67
CA ALA A 246 -1.42 1.13 12.66
C ALA A 246 -0.02 1.21 12.01
N ALA A 247 0.88 0.26 12.32
CA ALA A 247 2.20 0.20 11.68
C ALA A 247 2.10 -0.09 10.17
N HIS A 248 1.21 -1.00 9.77
CA HIS A 248 1.01 -1.35 8.37
C HIS A 248 0.35 -0.20 7.58
N ILE A 249 -0.66 0.48 8.15
CA ILE A 249 -1.25 1.69 7.56
C ILE A 249 -0.19 2.78 7.45
N GLY A 250 0.64 2.98 8.49
CA GLY A 250 1.76 3.92 8.47
C GLY A 250 2.73 3.67 7.31
N LEU A 251 3.06 2.40 7.03
CA LEU A 251 3.85 2.02 5.85
C LEU A 251 3.15 2.44 4.55
N LEU A 252 1.86 2.13 4.41
CA LEU A 252 1.07 2.45 3.21
C LEU A 252 0.90 3.95 3.01
N ILE A 253 0.64 4.76 4.03
CA ILE A 253 0.50 6.23 3.87
C ILE A 253 1.85 6.96 3.78
N GLY A 254 2.98 6.24 3.85
CA GLY A 254 4.31 6.82 3.66
C GLY A 254 4.96 7.38 4.91
N ARG A 255 4.54 6.93 6.09
CA ARG A 255 5.06 7.30 7.41
C ARG A 255 5.53 6.03 8.15
N PRO A 256 6.55 5.32 7.64
CA PRO A 256 6.86 3.95 8.04
C PRO A 256 7.72 3.86 9.32
N SER A 257 7.43 4.67 10.33
CA SER A 257 8.13 4.65 11.62
C SER A 257 7.73 3.43 12.46
N GLY A 258 6.51 2.93 12.27
CA GLY A 258 5.97 1.76 12.95
C GLY A 258 6.59 0.46 12.45
N VAL A 259 7.25 -0.28 13.36
CA VAL A 259 7.77 -1.62 13.07
C VAL A 259 6.63 -2.64 13.03
N ILE A 260 6.40 -3.25 11.86
CA ILE A 260 5.33 -4.23 11.62
C ILE A 260 5.74 -5.59 12.21
N LEU A 261 5.16 -5.92 13.36
CA LEU A 261 5.43 -7.17 14.07
C LEU A 261 4.17 -8.05 14.08
N ASP A 262 4.13 -9.05 13.20
CA ASP A 262 3.00 -9.97 13.05
C ASP A 262 3.45 -11.46 13.04
N SER A 263 2.54 -12.35 12.65
CA SER A 263 2.79 -13.80 12.56
C SER A 263 3.67 -14.21 11.39
N TRP A 264 3.93 -13.32 10.42
CA TRP A 264 4.82 -13.54 9.28
C TRP A 264 6.19 -12.90 9.49
N THR A 265 6.26 -11.65 10.00
CA THR A 265 7.51 -10.91 10.13
C THR A 265 8.44 -11.52 11.20
N ARG A 266 7.91 -11.99 12.34
CA ARG A 266 8.75 -12.59 13.39
C ARG A 266 9.41 -13.89 12.93
N PRO A 267 8.68 -14.90 12.40
CA PRO A 267 9.32 -16.14 11.94
C PRO A 267 10.23 -15.91 10.74
N LYS A 268 9.86 -14.99 9.83
CA LYS A 268 10.72 -14.62 8.70
C LYS A 268 12.03 -14.01 9.17
N TYR A 269 11.98 -13.05 10.11
CA TYR A 269 13.19 -12.43 10.68
C TYR A 269 14.09 -13.45 11.39
N ALA A 270 13.50 -14.36 12.18
CA ALA A 270 14.24 -15.43 12.84
C ALA A 270 15.00 -16.29 11.82
N ARG A 271 14.32 -16.69 10.73
CA ARG A 271 14.90 -17.53 9.69
C ARG A 271 16.06 -16.86 8.94
N ILE A 272 15.90 -15.62 8.48
CA ILE A 272 16.95 -14.91 7.73
C ILE A 272 18.17 -14.60 8.61
N THR A 273 17.99 -14.50 9.93
CA THR A 273 19.09 -14.33 10.89
C THR A 273 19.66 -15.66 11.41
N GLY A 274 19.17 -16.80 10.91
CA GLY A 274 19.62 -18.14 11.36
C GLY A 274 19.24 -18.47 12.80
N ARG A 275 18.29 -17.75 13.39
CA ARG A 275 17.85 -17.91 14.79
C ARG A 275 16.56 -18.73 14.86
N LYS A 276 16.43 -19.54 15.91
CA LYS A 276 15.19 -20.30 16.18
C LYS A 276 14.05 -19.40 16.67
N HIS A 277 14.37 -18.35 17.41
CA HIS A 277 13.43 -17.39 17.96
C HIS A 277 14.09 -16.02 18.11
N VAL A 278 13.28 -14.96 18.00
CA VAL A 278 13.66 -13.55 18.11
C VAL A 278 12.55 -12.82 18.84
N THR A 279 12.92 -11.92 19.74
CA THR A 279 11.97 -11.08 20.49
C THR A 279 11.67 -9.79 19.75
N ASP A 280 10.50 -9.20 20.01
CA ASP A 280 10.11 -7.89 19.48
C ASP A 280 11.12 -6.79 19.82
N ALA A 281 11.70 -6.86 21.03
CA ALA A 281 12.72 -5.90 21.50
C ALA A 281 14.01 -6.00 20.66
N GLU A 282 14.44 -7.20 20.30
CA GLU A 282 15.62 -7.41 19.45
C GLU A 282 15.38 -6.88 18.03
N ILE A 283 14.21 -7.16 17.45
CA ILE A 283 13.85 -6.64 16.12
C ILE A 283 13.84 -5.10 16.15
N ARG A 284 13.18 -4.49 17.13
CA ARG A 284 13.16 -3.02 17.28
C ARG A 284 14.57 -2.46 17.45
N LYS A 285 15.40 -3.07 18.30
CA LYS A 285 16.79 -2.65 18.50
C LYS A 285 17.58 -2.66 17.18
N ARG A 286 17.34 -3.63 16.28
CA ARG A 286 17.99 -3.72 14.96
C ARG A 286 17.68 -2.52 14.08
N VAL A 287 16.45 -2.02 14.09
CA VAL A 287 15.95 -1.05 13.10
C VAL A 287 15.70 0.35 13.65
N ASN A 288 15.71 0.55 14.98
CA ASN A 288 15.50 1.86 15.59
C ASN A 288 16.50 2.92 15.12
N ARG A 289 17.70 2.52 14.67
CA ARG A 289 18.71 3.43 14.12
C ARG A 289 18.28 4.16 12.84
N TYR A 290 17.23 3.68 12.16
CA TYR A 290 16.66 4.30 10.97
C TYR A 290 15.58 5.34 11.30
N GLY A 291 15.32 5.62 12.58
CA GLY A 291 14.41 6.68 13.02
C GLY A 291 13.02 6.58 12.36
N PRO A 292 12.60 7.59 11.58
CA PRO A 292 11.29 7.60 10.90
C PRO A 292 11.11 6.47 9.87
N ASP A 293 12.19 5.80 9.48
CA ASP A 293 12.20 4.71 8.50
C ASP A 293 12.36 3.32 9.13
N ALA A 294 12.25 3.19 10.45
CA ALA A 294 12.47 1.92 11.15
C ALA A 294 11.58 0.76 10.65
N GLY A 295 10.30 1.03 10.36
CA GLY A 295 9.39 0.06 9.79
C GLY A 295 9.73 -0.30 8.35
N LEU A 296 10.14 0.67 7.53
CA LEU A 296 10.60 0.44 6.16
C LEU A 296 11.88 -0.41 6.15
N ALA A 297 12.83 -0.11 7.03
CA ALA A 297 14.07 -0.86 7.18
C ALA A 297 13.78 -2.34 7.47
N LEU A 298 12.91 -2.62 8.44
CA LEU A 298 12.50 -4.00 8.71
C LEU A 298 11.86 -4.64 7.48
N TRP A 299 10.94 -3.94 6.82
CA TRP A 299 10.24 -4.46 5.65
C TRP A 299 11.20 -4.85 4.53
N LEU A 300 12.18 -3.99 4.21
CA LEU A 300 13.17 -4.24 3.16
C LEU A 300 14.14 -5.38 3.52
N ILE A 301 14.53 -5.50 4.79
CA ILE A 301 15.33 -6.65 5.27
C ILE A 301 14.56 -7.96 5.03
N LEU A 302 13.26 -7.98 5.34
CA LEU A 302 12.43 -9.20 5.22
C LEU A 302 12.11 -9.57 3.77
N THR A 303 12.03 -8.60 2.88
CA THR A 303 11.59 -8.77 1.49
C THR A 303 12.72 -8.81 0.47
N ARG A 304 13.98 -8.65 0.88
CA ARG A 304 15.16 -8.74 0.01
C ARG A 304 15.16 -9.97 -0.90
N ASN A 305 14.80 -11.13 -0.35
CA ASN A 305 14.78 -12.39 -1.11
C ASN A 305 13.70 -12.46 -2.21
N TRP A 306 12.80 -11.49 -2.27
CA TRP A 306 11.84 -11.38 -3.38
C TRP A 306 12.51 -10.85 -4.64
N PHE A 307 13.65 -10.16 -4.50
CA PHE A 307 14.37 -9.48 -5.57
C PHE A 307 15.77 -10.04 -5.82
N GLU A 308 16.35 -10.74 -4.85
CA GLU A 308 17.63 -11.43 -4.97
C GLU A 308 17.43 -12.96 -4.86
N PRO A 309 17.39 -13.68 -5.99
CA PRO A 309 17.28 -15.13 -6.00
C PRO A 309 18.44 -15.81 -5.25
N GLY A 310 18.15 -16.88 -4.53
CA GLY A 310 19.15 -17.66 -3.76
C GLY A 310 19.27 -17.28 -2.29
N LEU A 311 18.62 -16.20 -1.84
CA LEU A 311 18.52 -15.89 -0.42
C LEU A 311 17.43 -16.73 0.28
N PRO A 312 17.56 -17.01 1.59
CA PRO A 312 16.56 -17.75 2.35
C PRO A 312 15.15 -17.13 2.27
N SER A 313 14.17 -17.94 1.87
CA SER A 313 12.75 -17.57 1.81
C SER A 313 12.08 -17.55 3.17
#